data_AF-A0A2M8NHZ7-F1
#
_entry.id   AF-A0A2M8NHZ7-F1
#
_cell.length_a   1.000
_cell.length_b   1.000
_cell.length_c   1.000
_cell.angle_alpha   90.00
_cell.angle_beta   90.00
_cell.angle_gamma   90.00
#
_symmetry.space_group_name_H-M   'P 1'
#
loop_
_entity.id
_entity.type
_entity.pdbx_description
1 polymer ?
#
loop_
_entity_poly.entity_id
_entity_poly.type
_entity_poly.pdbx_seq_one_letter_code
_entity_poly.pdbx_strand_id
1 'polypeptide(L)'
;MSKTRQSFFGRLSQMLGAGPKITDETWDDIEALLLQADVGPKTTAEVIAATQKRAAKEGIREPDERLKNALKASLRELLDDPPPLNISGRPLSIVLIVG
;
A
#
# COMPACT_ATOMS: atom_id res chain seq x y z
N MET A 1 -8.03 -9.43 8.49
CA MET A 1 -7.59 -8.34 7.59
C MET A 1 -8.60 -7.20 7.41
N SER A 2 -9.92 -7.42 7.57
CA SER A 2 -10.93 -6.35 7.45
C SER A 2 -10.69 -5.18 8.41
N LYS A 3 -10.36 -5.49 9.68
CA LYS A 3 -10.13 -4.48 10.73
C LYS A 3 -8.88 -3.62 10.49
N THR A 4 -7.75 -4.22 10.11
CA THR A 4 -6.51 -3.49 9.76
C THR A 4 -6.72 -2.61 8.53
N ARG A 5 -7.38 -3.15 7.49
CA ARG A 5 -7.71 -2.40 6.28
C ARG A 5 -8.64 -1.21 6.58
N GLN A 6 -9.72 -1.42 7.32
CA GLN A 6 -10.63 -0.33 7.68
C GLN A 6 -9.96 0.73 8.55
N SER A 7 -9.11 0.33 9.50
CA SER A 7 -8.38 1.27 10.37
C SER A 7 -7.38 2.12 9.56
N PHE A 8 -6.55 1.48 8.74
CA PHE A 8 -5.55 2.18 7.92
C PHE A 8 -6.21 3.13 6.91
N PHE A 9 -7.13 2.61 6.08
CA PHE A 9 -7.77 3.43 5.04
C PHE A 9 -8.72 4.48 5.61
N GLY A 10 -9.31 4.24 6.79
CA GLY A 10 -10.12 5.24 7.49
C GLY A 10 -9.28 6.43 7.96
N ARG A 11 -8.12 6.18 8.58
CA ARG A 11 -7.18 7.24 9.00
C ARG A 11 -6.61 7.98 7.80
N LEU A 12 -6.24 7.25 6.75
CA LEU A 12 -5.75 7.84 5.51
C LEU A 12 -6.80 8.77 4.88
N SER A 13 -8.07 8.34 4.78
CA SER A 13 -9.13 9.20 4.26
C SER A 13 -9.47 10.40 5.15
N GLN A 14 -9.12 10.37 6.45
CA GLN A 14 -9.31 11.51 7.35
C GLN A 14 -8.20 12.57 7.18
N MET A 15 -6.97 12.14 6.89
CA MET A 15 -5.87 13.03 6.52
C MET A 15 -6.03 13.62 5.12
N LEU A 16 -6.46 12.79 4.17
CA LEU A 16 -6.66 13.19 2.79
C LEU A 16 -7.92 14.06 2.68
N GLY A 17 -7.70 15.38 2.66
CA GLY A 17 -8.74 16.41 2.67
C GLY A 17 -8.47 17.55 3.65
N ALA A 18 -7.41 17.43 4.47
CA ALA A 18 -7.07 18.42 5.48
C ALA A 18 -6.41 19.70 4.93
N GLY A 19 -6.01 19.73 3.65
CA GLY A 19 -5.27 20.87 3.10
C GLY A 19 -5.35 21.02 1.58
N PRO A 20 -5.02 22.22 1.06
CA PRO A 20 -5.15 22.55 -0.36
C PRO A 20 -4.02 21.99 -1.23
N LYS A 21 -2.95 21.44 -0.64
CA LYS A 21 -1.79 20.90 -1.34
C LYS A 21 -1.15 19.76 -0.57
N ILE A 22 -0.48 18.88 -1.30
CA ILE A 22 0.43 17.88 -0.73
C ILE A 22 1.68 18.59 -0.20
N THR A 23 2.01 18.33 1.06
CA THR A 23 3.17 18.87 1.77
C THR A 23 4.10 17.73 2.23
N ASP A 24 5.27 18.07 2.74
CA ASP A 24 6.18 17.08 3.35
C ASP A 24 5.51 16.36 4.53
N GLU A 25 4.75 17.08 5.35
CA GLU A 25 3.92 16.52 6.43
C GLU A 25 2.92 15.48 5.93
N THR A 26 2.34 15.68 4.73
CA THR A 26 1.45 14.66 4.12
C THR A 26 2.19 13.35 3.86
N TRP A 27 3.45 13.41 3.45
CA TRP A 27 4.27 12.23 3.19
C TRP A 27 4.72 11.55 4.48
N ASP A 28 5.12 12.34 5.48
CA ASP A 28 5.53 11.84 6.80
C ASP A 28 4.38 11.08 7.48
N ASP A 29 3.16 11.61 7.39
CA ASP A 29 1.99 10.93 7.95
C ASP A 29 1.66 9.62 7.20
N ILE A 30 1.80 9.59 5.87
CA ILE A 30 1.63 8.38 5.07
C ILE A 30 2.68 7.33 5.45
N GLU A 31 3.94 7.75 5.66
CA GLU A 31 5.01 6.89 6.15
C GLU A 31 4.66 6.27 7.51
N ALA A 32 4.28 7.10 8.47
CA ALA A 32 3.89 6.65 9.80
C ALA A 32 2.75 5.62 9.75
N LEU A 33 1.74 5.84 8.91
CA LEU A 33 0.64 4.90 8.72
C LEU A 33 1.09 3.56 8.11
N LEU A 34 2.00 3.59 7.14
CA LEU A 34 2.54 2.36 6.51
C LEU A 34 3.39 1.56 7.50
N LEU A 35 4.21 2.23 8.31
CA LEU A 35 4.99 1.60 9.38
C LEU A 35 4.08 0.95 10.43
N GLN A 36 3.00 1.64 10.84
CA GLN A 36 2.02 1.11 11.78
C GLN A 36 1.24 -0.09 11.21
N ALA A 37 1.19 -0.24 9.89
CA ALA A 37 0.51 -1.34 9.19
C ALA A 37 1.43 -2.55 8.92
N ASP A 38 2.58 -2.65 9.59
CA ASP A 38 3.56 -3.74 9.47
C ASP A 38 4.18 -3.87 8.06
N VAL A 39 4.27 -2.78 7.30
CA VAL A 39 4.92 -2.78 5.97
C VAL A 39 6.45 -2.83 6.08
N GLY A 40 7.00 -2.27 7.15
CA GLY A 40 8.45 -2.21 7.40
C GLY A 40 9.16 -1.05 6.66
N PRO A 41 10.29 -0.55 7.20
CA PRO A 41 10.89 0.71 6.79
C PRO A 41 11.38 0.75 5.34
N LYS A 42 12.04 -0.33 4.89
CA LYS A 42 12.56 -0.42 3.52
C LYS A 42 11.42 -0.33 2.49
N THR A 43 10.39 -1.15 2.68
CA THR A 43 9.25 -1.23 1.76
C THR A 43 8.42 0.05 1.79
N THR A 44 8.23 0.66 2.96
CA THR A 44 7.56 1.95 3.09
C THR A 44 8.27 3.03 2.25
N ALA A 45 9.59 3.14 2.35
CA ALA A 45 10.37 4.11 1.56
C ALA A 45 10.21 3.88 0.04
N GLU A 46 10.25 2.63 -0.41
CA GLU A 46 10.04 2.26 -1.82
C GLU A 46 8.64 2.65 -2.31
N VAL A 47 7.60 2.38 -1.51
CA VAL A 47 6.20 2.70 -1.82
C VAL A 47 5.98 4.21 -1.89
N ILE A 48 6.57 4.99 -0.97
CA ILE A 48 6.46 6.45 -0.98
C ILE A 48 7.12 7.03 -2.22
N ALA A 49 8.34 6.60 -2.55
CA ALA A 49 9.05 7.06 -3.74
C ALA A 49 8.27 6.75 -5.03
N ALA A 50 7.70 5.55 -5.14
CA ALA A 50 6.84 5.16 -6.26
C ALA A 50 5.58 6.04 -6.35
N THR A 51 4.95 6.32 -5.21
CA THR A 51 3.74 7.14 -5.11
C THR A 51 4.01 8.61 -5.45
N GLN A 52 5.11 9.19 -4.96
CA GLN A 52 5.54 10.55 -5.31
C GLN A 52 5.81 10.69 -6.81
N LYS A 53 6.53 9.72 -7.40
CA LYS A 53 6.79 9.69 -8.84
C LYS A 53 5.49 9.62 -9.66
N ARG A 54 4.52 8.82 -9.22
CA ARG A 54 3.20 8.72 -9.85
C ARG A 54 2.41 10.02 -9.71
N ALA A 55 2.37 10.60 -8.51
CA ALA A 55 1.69 11.87 -8.25
C ALA A 55 2.24 13.00 -9.13
N ALA A 56 3.57 13.10 -9.27
CA ALA A 56 4.22 14.04 -10.16
C ALA A 56 3.84 13.82 -11.64
N LYS A 57 3.85 12.56 -12.09
CA LYS A 57 3.48 12.19 -13.48
C LYS A 57 2.02 12.49 -13.81
N GLU A 58 1.12 12.26 -12.86
CA GLU A 58 -0.33 12.42 -13.04
C GLU A 58 -0.83 13.82 -12.64
N GLY A 59 0.05 14.70 -12.18
CA GLY A 59 -0.29 16.06 -11.75
C GLY A 59 -1.20 16.09 -10.51
N ILE A 60 -1.04 15.12 -9.61
CA ILE A 60 -1.76 15.08 -8.33
C ILE A 60 -1.08 16.07 -7.40
N ARG A 61 -1.79 17.13 -7.02
CA ARG A 61 -1.26 18.23 -6.19
C ARG A 61 -1.96 18.37 -4.86
N GLU A 62 -3.10 17.72 -4.71
CA GLU A 62 -3.97 17.81 -3.55
C GLU A 62 -4.01 16.45 -2.84
N PRO A 63 -4.09 16.42 -1.51
CA PRO A 63 -4.18 15.19 -0.74
C PRO A 63 -5.62 14.66 -0.81
N ASP A 64 -6.06 14.23 -2.01
CA ASP A 64 -7.42 13.80 -2.29
C ASP A 64 -7.50 12.29 -2.61
N GLU A 65 -8.66 11.84 -3.10
CA GLU A 65 -8.84 10.44 -3.51
C GLU A 65 -7.90 10.02 -4.65
N ARG A 66 -7.38 10.95 -5.47
CA ARG A 66 -6.38 10.62 -6.50
C ARG A 66 -5.07 10.20 -5.85
N LEU A 67 -4.62 10.91 -4.81
CA LEU A 67 -3.43 10.52 -4.05
C LEU A 67 -3.60 9.14 -3.39
N LYS A 68 -4.77 8.87 -2.82
CA LYS A 68 -5.10 7.54 -2.27
C LYS A 68 -5.04 6.43 -3.32
N ASN A 69 -5.59 6.69 -4.51
CA ASN A 69 -5.55 5.74 -5.62
C ASN A 69 -4.13 5.53 -6.12
N ALA A 70 -3.31 6.59 -6.17
CA ALA A 70 -1.89 6.49 -6.50
C ALA A 70 -1.13 5.61 -5.50
N LEU A 71 -1.33 5.81 -4.19
CA LEU A 71 -0.72 4.98 -3.15
C LEU A 71 -1.15 3.51 -3.28
N LYS A 72 -2.45 3.26 -3.48
CA LYS A 72 -2.99 1.92 -3.66
C LYS A 72 -2.39 1.23 -4.89
N ALA A 73 -2.20 1.95 -5.99
CA ALA A 73 -1.56 1.43 -7.19
C ALA A 73 -0.10 1.05 -6.92
N SER A 74 0.67 1.91 -6.25
CA SER A 74 2.07 1.63 -5.89
C SER A 74 2.19 0.40 -4.97
N LEU A 75 1.30 0.26 -3.99
CA LEU A 75 1.25 -0.94 -3.13
C LEU A 75 0.89 -2.20 -3.91
N ARG A 76 -0.02 -2.10 -4.90
CA ARG A 76 -0.41 -3.23 -5.75
C ARG A 76 0.74 -3.69 -6.64
N GLU A 77 1.52 -2.76 -7.17
CA GLU A 77 2.68 -3.04 -8.05
C GLU A 77 3.81 -3.77 -7.32
N LEU A 78 3.88 -3.68 -6.00
CA LEU A 78 4.85 -4.43 -5.20
C LEU A 78 4.46 -5.90 -5.00
N LEU A 79 3.19 -6.25 -5.22
CA LEU A 79 2.69 -7.60 -5.03
C LEU A 79 2.78 -8.38 -6.33
N ASP A 80 3.63 -9.40 -6.36
CA ASP A 80 3.62 -10.39 -7.43
C ASP A 80 2.37 -11.27 -7.35
N ASP A 81 1.85 -11.68 -8.52
CA ASP A 81 0.80 -12.67 -8.54
C ASP A 81 1.39 -14.03 -8.14
N PRO A 82 0.80 -14.70 -7.13
CA PRO A 82 1.33 -15.97 -6.66
C PRO A 82 1.20 -17.01 -7.78
N PRO A 83 2.25 -17.83 -8.03
CA PRO A 83 2.14 -18.92 -8.97
C PRO A 83 1.05 -19.90 -8.50
N PRO A 84 0.35 -20.56 -9.41
CA PRO A 84 -0.63 -21.57 -9.04
C PRO A 84 0.06 -22.67 -8.24
N LEU A 85 -0.65 -23.17 -7.22
CA LEU A 85 -0.17 -24.31 -6.45
C LEU A 85 0.05 -25.50 -7.38
N ASN A 86 1.27 -26.04 -7.37
CA ASN A 86 1.65 -27.21 -8.17
C ASN A 86 1.15 -28.51 -7.51
N ILE A 87 -0.17 -28.67 -7.43
CA ILE A 87 -0.85 -29.79 -6.76
C ILE A 87 -1.74 -30.61 -7.70
N SER A 88 -1.77 -30.28 -9.00
CA SER A 88 -2.54 -31.01 -10.01
C SER A 88 -1.77 -32.21 -10.58
N GLY A 89 -2.49 -33.24 -11.02
CA GLY A 89 -1.92 -34.40 -11.74
C GLY A 89 -1.32 -35.50 -10.86
N ARG A 90 -1.49 -35.44 -9.53
CA ARG A 90 -0.97 -36.43 -8.59
C ARG A 90 -2.12 -37.10 -7.83
N PRO A 91 -2.10 -38.41 -7.61
CA PRO A 91 -3.14 -39.10 -6.84
C PRO A 91 -3.15 -38.73 -5.35
N LEU A 92 -2.04 -38.19 -4.82
CA LEU A 92 -1.95 -37.64 -3.46
C LEU A 92 -1.00 -36.44 -3.46
N SER A 93 -1.36 -35.36 -2.75
CA SER A 93 -0.52 -34.19 -2.51
C SER A 93 -0.31 -34.02 -1.01
N ILE A 94 0.94 -34.01 -0.54
CA ILE A 94 1.30 -33.84 0.87
C ILE A 94 1.75 -32.39 1.08
N VAL A 95 1.11 -31.68 2.00
CA VAL A 95 1.47 -30.32 2.40
C VAL A 95 1.92 -30.35 3.86
N LEU A 96 3.23 -30.18 4.08
CA LEU A 96 3.76 -30.03 5.43
C LEU A 96 3.65 -28.55 5.84
N ILE A 97 2.86 -28.28 6.87
CA ILE A 97 2.75 -26.95 7.46
C ILE A 97 3.79 -26.87 8.58
N VAL A 98 4.71 -25.93 8.46
CA VAL A 98 5.69 -25.61 9.50
C VAL A 98 5.29 -24.28 10.11
N GLY A 99 5.33 -24.20 11.44
CA GLY A 99 5.03 -23.01 12.24
C GLY A 99 6.25 -22.56 13.02
#